data_AF-A0A7J4VB75-F1
#
_entry.id   AF-A0A7J4VB75-F1
#
_cell.length_a   1.000
_cell.length_b   1.000
_cell.length_c   1.000
_cell.angle_alpha   90.00
_cell.angle_beta   90.00
_cell.angle_gamma   90.00
#
_symmetry.space_group_name_H-M   'P 1'
#
loop_
_entity.id
_entity.type
_entity.pdbx_description
1 polymer ?
#
loop_
_entity_poly.entity_id
_entity_poly.type
_entity_poly.pdbx_seq_one_letter_code
_entity_poly.pdbx_strand_id
1 'polypeptide(L)'
;MNLEYYLERFNSLIASQSIDEESIDYTRFEEHLSLLKQLAILENSSMSVYDLNKKQYVFAQSKFLSLLGVELTDMMKNGPALFYSIMHPDDVPFLIETNYLYMEHILKLPATERKNFKLISDFRLKCKDGNFRRFINQMIPLELDRKGNVLLMLIMYDMFPGREGILTSQRKLMNVATGELQVFLTDSGDEKHSLLTRREIEILGLWQRVWRARGSRMSYLSVLIP
;
A
#
# COMPACT_ATOMS: atom_id res chain seq x y z
N MET A 1 9.34 15.85 10.61
CA MET A 1 9.81 15.49 9.26
C MET A 1 9.10 16.41 8.26
N ASN A 2 9.79 17.03 7.29
CA ASN A 2 9.21 18.10 6.47
C ASN A 2 8.30 17.54 5.36
N LEU A 3 7.02 17.90 5.39
CA LEU A 3 5.99 17.53 4.41
C LEU A 3 6.35 17.99 2.98
N GLU A 4 6.85 19.22 2.85
CA GLU A 4 7.18 19.83 1.56
C GLU A 4 8.31 19.07 0.87
N TYR A 5 9.30 18.60 1.65
CA TYR A 5 10.43 17.84 1.14
C TYR A 5 9.99 16.56 0.40
N TYR A 6 9.12 15.75 1.00
CA TYR A 6 8.68 14.50 0.34
C TYR A 6 7.69 14.75 -0.80
N LEU A 7 6.87 15.80 -0.73
CA LEU A 7 6.01 16.19 -1.85
C LEU A 7 6.83 16.58 -3.07
N GLU A 8 7.86 17.42 -2.88
CA GLU A 8 8.77 17.81 -3.96
C GLU A 8 9.47 16.58 -4.54
N ARG A 9 10.05 15.72 -3.70
CA ARG A 9 10.73 14.51 -4.17
C ARG A 9 9.80 13.54 -4.88
N PHE A 10 8.57 13.36 -4.39
CA PHE A 10 7.56 12.56 -5.06
C PHE A 10 7.25 13.13 -6.45
N ASN A 11 6.97 14.43 -6.54
CA ASN A 11 6.68 15.09 -7.80
C ASN A 11 7.85 15.01 -8.79
N SER A 12 9.08 15.24 -8.33
CA SER A 12 10.29 15.09 -9.15
C SER A 12 10.48 13.65 -9.62
N LEU A 13 10.20 12.67 -8.77
CA LEU A 13 10.30 11.25 -9.12
C LEU A 13 9.27 10.88 -10.20
N ILE A 14 8.02 11.31 -10.05
CA ILE A 14 7.00 11.09 -11.09
C ILE A 14 7.39 11.78 -12.39
N ALA A 15 7.88 13.03 -12.33
CA ALA A 15 8.32 13.78 -13.50
C ALA A 15 9.58 13.20 -14.17
N SER A 16 10.40 12.45 -13.44
CA SER A 16 11.58 11.77 -13.99
C SER A 16 11.22 10.58 -14.89
N GLN A 17 9.99 10.07 -14.81
CA GLN A 17 9.51 9.05 -15.72
C GLN A 17 9.33 9.68 -17.11
N SER A 18 10.12 9.23 -18.09
CA SER A 18 9.95 9.64 -19.49
C SER A 18 8.87 8.78 -20.14
N ILE A 19 7.62 9.04 -19.75
CA ILE A 19 6.45 8.30 -20.25
C ILE A 19 6.38 8.45 -21.77
N ASP A 20 6.28 7.33 -22.47
CA ASP A 20 6.17 7.29 -23.92
C ASP A 20 4.72 7.49 -24.37
N GLU A 21 4.29 8.76 -24.46
CA GLU A 21 2.90 9.14 -24.78
C GLU A 21 2.36 8.53 -26.08
N GLU A 22 3.20 8.44 -27.12
CA GLU A 22 2.81 7.89 -28.43
C GLU A 22 2.57 6.37 -28.37
N SER A 23 3.12 5.70 -27.37
CA SER A 23 3.00 4.26 -27.17
C SER A 23 1.82 3.84 -26.29
N ILE A 24 1.14 4.81 -25.66
CA ILE A 24 0.09 4.53 -24.69
C ILE A 24 -1.16 4.01 -25.40
N ASP A 25 -1.54 2.79 -25.06
CA ASP A 25 -2.77 2.16 -25.53
C ASP A 25 -3.76 2.02 -24.36
N TYR A 26 -4.67 2.99 -24.23
CA TYR A 26 -5.70 2.98 -23.20
C TYR A 26 -6.81 1.94 -23.46
N THR A 27 -6.89 1.34 -24.66
CA THR A 27 -7.94 0.35 -24.97
C THR A 27 -7.81 -0.90 -24.10
N ARG A 28 -6.58 -1.33 -23.81
CA ARG A 28 -6.28 -2.42 -22.87
C ARG A 28 -6.85 -2.17 -21.47
N PHE A 29 -6.80 -0.92 -21.03
CA PHE A 29 -7.38 -0.54 -19.74
C PHE A 29 -8.91 -0.56 -19.79
N GLU A 30 -9.51 -0.05 -20.88
CA GLU A 30 -10.95 -0.04 -21.07
C GLU A 30 -11.55 -1.45 -21.06
N GLU A 31 -10.86 -2.46 -21.61
CA GLU A 31 -11.25 -3.86 -21.55
C GLU A 31 -11.33 -4.37 -20.09
N HIS A 32 -10.38 -3.95 -19.24
CA HIS A 32 -10.31 -4.34 -17.83
C HIS A 32 -11.26 -3.55 -16.92
N LEU A 33 -11.82 -2.41 -17.35
CA LEU A 33 -12.73 -1.60 -16.53
C LEU A 33 -13.98 -2.38 -16.09
N SER A 34 -14.51 -3.24 -16.96
CA SER A 34 -15.68 -4.06 -16.64
C SER A 34 -15.39 -5.04 -15.49
N LEU A 35 -14.24 -5.69 -15.54
CA LEU A 35 -13.75 -6.59 -14.49
C LEU A 35 -13.45 -5.84 -13.19
N LEU A 36 -12.78 -4.69 -13.25
CA LEU A 36 -12.48 -3.87 -12.08
C LEU A 36 -13.75 -3.40 -11.36
N LYS A 37 -14.78 -3.01 -12.11
CA LYS A 37 -16.10 -2.67 -11.54
C LYS A 37 -16.72 -3.86 -10.82
N GLN A 38 -16.71 -5.04 -11.44
CA GLN A 38 -17.25 -6.25 -10.82
C GLN A 38 -16.48 -6.61 -9.54
N LEU A 39 -15.15 -6.55 -9.57
CA LEU A 39 -14.31 -6.82 -8.40
C LEU A 39 -14.55 -5.82 -7.27
N ALA A 40 -14.67 -4.52 -7.58
CA ALA A 40 -14.97 -3.51 -6.58
C ALA A 40 -16.31 -3.76 -5.87
N ILE A 41 -17.34 -4.20 -6.62
CA ILE A 41 -18.64 -4.59 -6.06
C ILE A 41 -18.51 -5.85 -5.20
N LEU A 42 -17.82 -6.88 -5.69
CA LEU A 42 -17.68 -8.18 -5.02
C LEU A 42 -16.87 -8.10 -3.73
N GLU A 43 -15.72 -7.44 -3.76
CA GLU A 43 -14.87 -7.21 -2.59
C GLU A 43 -15.53 -6.29 -1.56
N ASN A 44 -16.67 -5.67 -1.92
CA ASN A 44 -17.33 -4.67 -1.10
C ASN A 44 -16.29 -3.63 -0.66
N SER A 45 -15.41 -3.17 -1.55
CA SER A 45 -14.28 -2.31 -1.21
C SER A 45 -14.30 -1.06 -2.06
N SER A 46 -13.39 -0.13 -1.80
CA SER A 46 -13.20 1.02 -2.69
C SER A 46 -12.00 0.78 -3.59
N MET A 47 -12.17 1.00 -4.89
CA MET A 47 -11.13 0.85 -5.89
C MET A 47 -11.08 2.08 -6.79
N SER A 48 -9.88 2.51 -7.13
CA SER A 48 -9.65 3.61 -8.07
C SER A 48 -8.39 3.36 -8.88
N VAL A 49 -8.34 3.91 -10.07
CA VAL A 49 -7.15 3.89 -10.92
C VAL A 49 -6.72 5.31 -11.19
N TYR A 50 -5.47 5.60 -10.82
CA TYR A 50 -4.85 6.90 -11.02
C TYR A 50 -3.86 6.81 -12.19
N ASP A 51 -4.02 7.72 -13.15
CA ASP A 51 -3.17 7.87 -14.31
C ASP A 51 -2.07 8.87 -14.00
N LEU A 52 -0.81 8.40 -13.94
CA LEU A 52 0.34 9.27 -13.62
C LEU A 52 0.72 10.22 -14.76
N ASN A 53 0.36 9.88 -16.00
CA ASN A 53 0.60 10.73 -17.15
C ASN A 53 -0.37 11.93 -17.14
N LYS A 54 -1.67 11.64 -17.02
CA LYS A 54 -2.74 12.67 -16.97
C LYS A 54 -2.90 13.32 -15.60
N LYS A 55 -2.29 12.74 -14.55
CA LYS A 55 -2.38 13.18 -13.15
C LYS A 55 -3.81 13.25 -12.62
N GLN A 56 -4.66 12.31 -13.03
CA GLN A 56 -6.07 12.26 -12.65
C GLN A 56 -6.55 10.82 -12.44
N TYR A 57 -7.65 10.66 -11.71
CA TYR A 57 -8.34 9.37 -11.67
C TYR A 57 -9.02 9.10 -13.02
N VAL A 58 -8.83 7.90 -13.56
CA VAL A 58 -9.49 7.41 -14.78
C VAL A 58 -10.59 6.39 -14.46
N PHE A 59 -10.60 5.88 -13.23
CA PHE A 59 -11.63 5.01 -12.69
C PHE A 59 -11.74 5.22 -11.19
N ALA A 60 -12.96 5.19 -10.67
CA ALA A 60 -13.21 5.16 -9.23
C ALA A 60 -14.58 4.53 -8.95
N GLN A 61 -14.60 3.66 -7.94
CA GLN A 61 -15.80 3.11 -7.35
C GLN A 61 -15.54 2.94 -5.87
N SER A 62 -16.38 3.53 -5.03
CA SER A 62 -16.17 3.47 -3.59
C SER A 62 -17.49 3.49 -2.83
N LYS A 63 -17.66 2.52 -1.93
CA LYS A 63 -18.80 2.47 -1.01
C LYS A 63 -18.69 3.48 0.14
N PHE A 64 -17.48 3.97 0.40
CA PHE A 64 -17.18 4.83 1.56
C PHE A 64 -17.36 6.31 1.29
N LEU A 65 -17.56 6.74 0.05
CA LEU A 65 -17.76 8.15 -0.29
C LEU A 65 -18.90 8.79 0.53
N SER A 66 -20.04 8.09 0.65
CA SER A 66 -21.19 8.54 1.44
C SER A 66 -20.94 8.59 2.95
N LEU A 67 -20.00 7.78 3.46
CA LEU A 67 -19.54 7.80 4.85
C LEU A 67 -18.58 8.97 5.09
N LEU A 68 -17.71 9.24 4.13
CA LEU A 68 -16.73 10.33 4.15
C LEU A 68 -17.36 11.69 3.85
N GLY A 69 -18.59 11.74 3.33
CA GLY A 69 -19.22 12.99 2.89
C GLY A 69 -18.55 13.56 1.65
N VAL A 70 -18.02 12.69 0.78
CA VAL A 70 -17.32 13.04 -0.46
C VAL A 70 -18.20 12.65 -1.64
N GLU A 71 -18.33 13.52 -2.63
CA GLU A 71 -18.94 13.18 -3.91
C GLU A 71 -17.91 12.59 -4.87
N LEU A 72 -18.32 11.61 -5.68
CA LEU A 72 -17.44 10.99 -6.68
C LEU A 72 -16.88 12.03 -7.65
N THR A 73 -17.69 13.00 -8.07
CA THR A 73 -17.27 14.09 -8.95
C THR A 73 -16.15 14.93 -8.36
N ASP A 74 -16.20 15.20 -7.05
CA ASP A 74 -15.17 15.99 -6.36
C ASP A 74 -13.88 15.20 -6.22
N MET A 75 -13.98 13.90 -5.95
CA MET A 75 -12.83 13.00 -5.94
C MET A 75 -12.13 12.97 -7.30
N MET A 76 -12.89 12.80 -8.38
CA MET A 76 -12.35 12.75 -9.74
C MET A 76 -11.69 14.07 -10.14
N LYS A 77 -12.26 15.21 -9.71
CA LYS A 77 -11.75 16.55 -10.03
C LYS A 77 -10.54 16.96 -9.20
N ASN A 78 -10.57 16.72 -7.89
CA ASN A 78 -9.56 17.22 -6.95
C ASN A 78 -8.42 16.21 -6.69
N GLY A 79 -8.58 14.97 -7.12
CA GLY A 79 -7.54 13.95 -7.01
C GLY A 79 -7.19 13.62 -5.54
N PRO A 80 -5.95 13.16 -5.30
CA PRO A 80 -5.47 12.81 -3.95
C PRO A 80 -5.55 13.95 -2.93
N ALA A 81 -5.52 15.21 -3.38
CA ALA A 81 -5.57 16.38 -2.50
C ALA A 81 -6.85 16.46 -1.66
N LEU A 82 -7.97 15.95 -2.19
CA LEU A 82 -9.22 15.84 -1.45
C LEU A 82 -9.08 14.90 -0.24
N PHE A 83 -8.37 13.78 -0.39
CA PHE A 83 -8.19 12.85 0.72
C PHE A 83 -7.26 13.42 1.78
N TYR A 84 -6.23 14.19 1.41
CA TYR A 84 -5.37 14.87 2.38
C TYR A 84 -6.13 15.90 3.24
N SER A 85 -7.15 16.56 2.70
CA SER A 85 -7.92 17.56 3.46
C SER A 85 -8.84 16.96 4.54
N ILE A 86 -9.24 15.69 4.35
CA ILE A 86 -10.06 14.94 5.32
C ILE A 86 -9.23 13.92 6.11
N MET A 87 -7.93 13.78 5.84
CA MET A 87 -7.04 12.88 6.56
C MET A 87 -6.72 13.44 7.94
N HIS A 88 -6.44 12.55 8.90
CA HIS A 88 -5.89 12.99 10.18
C HIS A 88 -4.55 13.69 9.95
N PRO A 89 -4.32 14.90 10.50
CA PRO A 89 -3.12 15.69 10.22
C PRO A 89 -1.80 14.93 10.45
N ASP A 90 -1.73 14.13 11.51
CA ASP A 90 -0.55 13.31 11.82
C ASP A 90 -0.24 12.22 10.78
N ASP A 91 -1.24 11.79 10.01
CA ASP A 91 -1.08 10.70 9.03
C ASP A 91 -0.63 11.22 7.65
N VAL A 92 -0.83 12.52 7.36
CA VAL A 92 -0.50 13.12 6.06
C VAL A 92 1.00 13.04 5.73
N PRO A 93 1.93 13.47 6.62
CA PRO A 93 3.36 13.35 6.34
C PRO A 93 3.81 11.90 6.16
N PHE A 94 3.27 11.00 6.99
CA PHE A 94 3.55 9.58 6.92
C PHE A 94 3.14 8.97 5.56
N LEU A 95 1.93 9.28 5.08
CA LEU A 95 1.45 8.72 3.82
C LEU A 95 2.23 9.24 2.61
N ILE A 96 2.57 10.54 2.59
CA ILE A 96 3.34 11.13 1.49
C ILE A 96 4.74 10.55 1.42
N GLU A 97 5.43 10.43 2.57
CA GLU A 97 6.71 9.73 2.64
C GLU A 97 6.57 8.28 2.16
N THR A 98 5.51 7.58 2.59
CA THR A 98 5.26 6.19 2.20
C THR A 98 5.10 6.04 0.69
N ASN A 99 4.32 6.92 0.07
CA ASN A 99 4.12 6.91 -1.38
C ASN A 99 5.42 7.21 -2.13
N TYR A 100 6.23 8.13 -1.61
CA TYR A 100 7.56 8.41 -2.13
C TYR A 100 8.50 7.21 -2.06
N LEU A 101 8.68 6.60 -0.88
CA LEU A 101 9.54 5.44 -0.69
C LEU A 101 9.11 4.27 -1.57
N TYR A 102 7.80 4.07 -1.69
CA TYR A 102 7.25 3.02 -2.54
C TYR A 102 7.56 3.25 -4.03
N MET A 103 7.26 4.45 -4.55
CA MET A 103 7.57 4.77 -5.94
C MET A 103 9.08 4.68 -6.20
N GLU A 104 9.90 5.15 -5.27
CA GLU A 104 11.35 5.09 -5.41
C GLU A 104 11.83 3.63 -5.49
N HIS A 105 11.28 2.76 -4.62
CA HIS A 105 11.61 1.33 -4.61
C HIS A 105 11.26 0.66 -5.95
N ILE A 106 10.01 0.78 -6.41
CA ILE A 106 9.58 0.07 -7.63
C ILE A 106 10.26 0.59 -8.88
N LEU A 107 10.63 1.88 -8.94
CA LEU A 107 11.32 2.44 -10.10
C LEU A 107 12.79 2.00 -10.17
N LYS A 108 13.40 1.57 -9.06
CA LYS A 108 14.73 0.94 -9.04
C LYS A 108 14.72 -0.51 -9.53
N LEU A 109 13.56 -1.17 -9.59
CA LEU A 109 13.43 -2.55 -10.06
C LEU A 109 13.39 -2.66 -11.59
N PRO A 110 13.76 -3.84 -12.15
CA PRO A 110 13.48 -4.17 -13.54
C PRO A 110 11.99 -4.02 -13.88
N ALA A 111 11.67 -3.55 -15.08
CA ALA A 111 10.28 -3.31 -15.50
C ALA A 111 9.36 -4.53 -15.31
N THR A 112 9.90 -5.74 -15.53
CA THR A 112 9.20 -7.02 -15.37
C THR A 112 8.79 -7.33 -13.93
N GLU A 113 9.42 -6.71 -12.94
CA GLU A 113 9.18 -6.98 -11.52
C GLU A 113 8.32 -5.90 -10.85
N ARG A 114 8.19 -4.71 -11.43
CA ARG A 114 7.51 -3.56 -10.79
C ARG A 114 6.07 -3.87 -10.37
N LYS A 115 5.34 -4.62 -11.22
CA LYS A 115 3.95 -5.04 -10.96
C LYS A 115 3.82 -6.10 -9.86
N ASN A 116 4.92 -6.69 -9.41
CA ASN A 116 4.90 -7.71 -8.36
C ASN A 116 4.90 -7.11 -6.95
N PHE A 117 5.07 -5.80 -6.80
CA PHE A 117 5.15 -5.17 -5.49
C PHE A 117 3.90 -4.35 -5.20
N LYS A 118 3.31 -4.58 -4.04
CA LYS A 118 2.13 -3.90 -3.53
C LYS A 118 2.47 -3.20 -2.23
N LEU A 119 2.19 -1.91 -2.15
CA LEU A 119 2.20 -1.16 -0.91
C LEU A 119 0.91 -1.44 -0.14
N ILE A 120 1.01 -1.69 1.16
CA ILE A 120 -0.09 -1.75 2.11
C ILE A 120 0.21 -0.72 3.19
N SER A 121 -0.72 0.20 3.44
CA SER A 121 -0.59 1.26 4.44
C SER A 121 -1.91 1.45 5.17
N ASP A 122 -1.89 2.14 6.30
CA ASP A 122 -3.13 2.55 6.97
C ASP A 122 -3.06 3.99 7.46
N PHE A 123 -4.22 4.65 7.46
CA PHE A 123 -4.38 6.04 7.85
C PHE A 123 -5.83 6.29 8.31
N ARG A 124 -6.06 7.44 8.92
CA ARG A 124 -7.37 7.85 9.41
C ARG A 124 -7.97 8.91 8.50
N LEU A 125 -9.24 8.72 8.14
CA LEU A 125 -10.04 9.72 7.42
C LEU A 125 -11.19 10.19 8.31
N LYS A 126 -11.48 11.49 8.24
CA LYS A 126 -12.63 12.10 8.90
C LYS A 126 -13.89 11.73 8.15
N CYS A 127 -14.85 11.16 8.88
CA CYS A 127 -16.17 10.83 8.37
C CYS A 127 -17.11 12.03 8.51
N LYS A 128 -18.27 11.95 7.85
CA LYS A 128 -19.31 13.00 7.90
C LYS A 128 -19.85 13.27 9.32
N ASP A 129 -19.71 12.30 10.22
CA ASP A 129 -20.10 12.41 11.63
C ASP A 129 -19.05 13.17 12.47
N GLY A 130 -17.94 13.60 11.86
CA GLY A 130 -16.84 14.31 12.49
C GLY A 130 -15.77 13.40 13.10
N ASN A 131 -16.01 12.09 13.18
CA ASN A 131 -15.08 11.13 13.77
C ASN A 131 -14.06 10.65 12.74
N PHE A 132 -12.85 10.40 13.20
CA PHE A 132 -11.84 9.73 12.39
C PHE A 132 -12.09 8.22 12.42
N ARG A 133 -12.01 7.58 11.26
CA ARG A 133 -12.02 6.11 11.15
C ARG A 133 -10.81 5.65 10.38
N ARG A 134 -10.26 4.50 10.77
CA ARG A 134 -9.07 3.94 10.14
C ARG A 134 -9.41 3.18 8.86
N PHE A 135 -8.61 3.41 7.83
CA PHE A 135 -8.68 2.72 6.55
C PHE A 135 -7.35 2.03 6.26
N ILE A 136 -7.43 0.83 5.68
CA ILE A 136 -6.30 0.17 5.04
C ILE A 136 -6.31 0.60 3.58
N ASN A 137 -5.17 1.06 3.08
CA ASN A 137 -4.92 1.42 1.71
C ASN A 137 -3.90 0.47 1.07
N GLN A 138 -4.14 0.14 -0.18
CA GLN A 138 -3.36 -0.78 -0.97
C GLN A 138 -3.08 -0.17 -2.33
N MET A 139 -1.83 -0.18 -2.77
CA MET A 139 -1.42 0.47 -4.01
C MET A 139 -0.47 -0.43 -4.80
N ILE A 140 -0.76 -0.67 -6.09
CA ILE A 140 -0.02 -1.58 -6.98
C ILE A 140 -0.01 -1.06 -8.44
N PRO A 141 1.09 -1.21 -9.20
CA PRO A 141 1.12 -0.80 -10.60
C PRO A 141 0.21 -1.70 -11.43
N LEU A 142 -0.72 -1.09 -12.14
CA LEU A 142 -1.69 -1.77 -12.99
C LEU A 142 -1.14 -1.90 -14.41
N GLU A 143 -0.67 -0.81 -15.00
CA GLU A 143 -0.11 -0.78 -16.35
C GLU A 143 1.21 -0.03 -16.38
N LEU A 144 2.13 -0.54 -17.22
CA LEU A 144 3.39 0.12 -17.55
C LEU A 144 3.38 0.54 -19.02
N ASP A 145 4.11 1.60 -19.36
CA ASP A 145 4.36 1.93 -20.77
C ASP A 145 5.38 0.97 -21.41
N ARG A 146 5.67 1.14 -22.70
CA ARG A 146 6.63 0.27 -23.42
C ARG A 146 8.08 0.37 -22.91
N LYS A 147 8.42 1.47 -22.21
CA LYS A 147 9.74 1.69 -21.59
C LYS A 147 9.79 1.16 -20.14
N GLY A 148 8.67 0.65 -19.63
CA GLY A 148 8.53 0.12 -18.27
C GLY A 148 8.19 1.17 -17.22
N ASN A 149 7.90 2.42 -17.60
CA ASN A 149 7.45 3.45 -16.66
C ASN A 149 6.05 3.12 -16.13
N VAL A 150 5.76 3.52 -14.90
CA VAL A 150 4.46 3.29 -14.27
C VAL A 150 3.45 4.28 -14.84
N LEU A 151 2.47 3.75 -15.58
CA LEU A 151 1.43 4.55 -16.22
C LEU A 151 0.16 4.63 -15.35
N LEU A 152 -0.38 3.46 -14.98
CA LEU A 152 -1.61 3.36 -14.18
C LEU A 152 -1.33 2.71 -12.84
N MET A 153 -1.85 3.31 -11.77
CA MET A 153 -1.80 2.77 -10.41
C MET A 153 -3.19 2.37 -9.94
N LEU A 154 -3.34 1.12 -9.56
CA LEU A 154 -4.54 0.64 -8.87
C LEU A 154 -4.39 0.93 -7.37
N ILE A 155 -5.40 1.60 -6.82
CA ILE A 155 -5.50 1.98 -5.42
C ILE A 155 -6.79 1.38 -4.87
N MET A 156 -6.67 0.60 -3.80
CA MET A 156 -7.81 0.01 -3.10
C MET A 156 -7.79 0.45 -1.65
N TYR A 157 -8.94 0.76 -1.08
CA TYR A 157 -9.03 1.07 0.35
C TYR A 157 -10.29 0.49 0.98
N ASP A 158 -10.12 -0.02 2.20
CA ASP A 158 -11.19 -0.57 3.01
C ASP A 158 -11.13 -0.06 4.45
N MET A 159 -12.28 -0.04 5.12
CA MET A 159 -12.37 0.36 6.50
C MET A 159 -11.80 -0.75 7.40
N PHE A 160 -10.94 -0.37 8.33
CA PHE A 160 -10.34 -1.32 9.26
C PHE A 160 -11.42 -1.88 10.20
N PRO A 161 -11.60 -3.22 10.29
CA PRO A 161 -12.69 -3.82 11.06
C PRO A 161 -12.40 -3.94 12.57
N GLY A 162 -11.16 -3.70 13.01
CA GLY A 162 -10.73 -3.86 14.40
C GLY A 162 -11.06 -2.65 15.28
N ARG A 163 -11.08 -2.87 16.60
CA ARG A 163 -11.24 -1.78 17.58
C ARG A 163 -10.09 -0.78 17.44
N GLU A 164 -10.43 0.50 17.43
CA GLU A 164 -9.47 1.60 17.37
C GLU A 164 -8.62 1.62 18.65
N GLY A 165 -7.49 0.94 18.63
CA GLY A 165 -6.40 1.17 19.58
C GLY A 165 -5.52 2.34 19.13
N ILE A 166 -4.72 2.87 20.05
CA ILE A 166 -3.61 3.78 19.72
C ILE A 166 -2.53 2.95 19.04
N LEU A 167 -2.73 2.65 17.75
CA LEU A 167 -1.73 2.02 16.90
C LEU A 167 -1.19 3.11 15.98
N THR A 168 0.12 3.32 16.00
CA THR A 168 0.82 4.15 15.00
C THR A 168 0.51 3.64 13.59
N SER A 169 0.39 4.54 12.61
CA SER A 169 0.19 4.13 11.22
C SER A 169 1.30 3.18 10.75
N GLN A 170 0.91 2.14 10.01
CA GLN A 170 1.84 1.14 9.50
C GLN A 170 1.93 1.19 7.98
N ARG A 171 3.09 0.81 7.45
CA ARG A 171 3.34 0.56 6.03
C ARG A 171 4.08 -0.76 5.87
N LYS A 172 3.72 -1.51 4.84
CA LYS A 172 4.33 -2.79 4.46
C LYS A 172 4.41 -2.85 2.95
N LEU A 173 5.48 -3.44 2.46
CA LEU A 173 5.62 -3.78 1.06
C LEU A 173 5.43 -5.29 0.93
N MET A 174 4.66 -5.74 -0.05
CA MET A 174 4.42 -7.16 -0.28
C MET A 174 4.78 -7.49 -1.72
N ASN A 175 5.62 -8.51 -1.91
CA ASN A 175 5.76 -9.14 -3.22
C ASN A 175 4.56 -10.09 -3.42
N VAL A 176 3.68 -9.79 -4.35
CA VAL A 176 2.46 -10.59 -4.60
C VAL A 176 2.77 -11.92 -5.31
N ALA A 177 3.91 -12.04 -5.99
CA ALA A 177 4.32 -13.27 -6.64
C ALA A 177 4.90 -14.29 -5.64
N THR A 178 5.68 -13.84 -4.66
CA THR A 178 6.30 -14.72 -3.65
C THR A 178 5.53 -14.77 -2.33
N GLY A 179 4.67 -13.79 -2.07
CA GLY A 179 4.00 -13.59 -0.78
C GLY A 179 4.87 -12.96 0.30
N GLU A 180 6.12 -12.60 -0.01
CA GLU A 180 7.06 -12.05 0.97
C GLU A 180 6.69 -10.63 1.39
N LEU A 181 6.73 -10.38 2.70
CA LEU A 181 6.52 -9.06 3.30
C LEU A 181 7.86 -8.41 3.62
N GLN A 182 8.03 -7.18 3.15
CA GLN A 182 9.18 -6.32 3.43
C GLN A 182 8.72 -5.09 4.22
N VAL A 183 9.53 -4.67 5.19
CA VAL A 183 9.31 -3.44 5.95
C VAL A 183 10.23 -2.36 5.38
N PHE A 184 9.69 -1.19 5.07
CA PHE A 184 10.51 -0.04 4.68
C PHE A 184 11.42 0.35 5.85
N LEU A 185 12.73 0.22 5.67
CA LEU A 185 13.70 0.84 6.56
C LEU A 185 13.71 2.34 6.23
N THR A 186 13.30 3.18 7.16
CA THR A 186 13.39 4.65 7.02
C THR A 186 14.80 5.14 7.32
N ASP A 187 15.29 6.10 6.54
CA ASP A 187 16.53 6.84 6.81
C ASP A 187 16.45 7.73 8.06
N SER A 188 15.27 7.89 8.65
CA SER A 188 15.17 8.42 10.02
C SER A 188 15.78 7.39 10.96
N GLY A 189 16.97 7.68 11.47
CA GLY A 189 17.73 6.91 12.46
C GLY A 189 17.04 6.67 13.81
N ASP A 190 15.74 6.38 13.80
CA ASP A 190 15.11 5.58 14.84
C ASP A 190 15.53 4.12 14.65
N GLU A 191 16.80 3.86 14.96
CA GLU A 191 17.25 2.61 15.56
C GLU A 191 16.52 2.40 16.91
N LYS A 192 15.19 2.35 16.94
CA LYS A 192 14.44 2.14 18.19
C LYS A 192 12.97 1.80 18.06
N HIS A 193 12.58 1.14 16.98
CA HIS A 193 11.51 0.16 17.10
C HIS A 193 12.03 -1.17 16.58
N SER A 194 12.92 -1.81 17.35
CA SER A 194 12.87 -3.26 17.34
C SER A 194 11.41 -3.61 17.69
N LEU A 195 10.67 -4.13 16.71
CA LEU A 195 9.31 -4.64 16.86
C LEU A 195 9.19 -5.65 18.02
N LEU A 196 10.34 -6.08 18.54
CA LEU A 196 10.53 -6.97 19.65
C LEU A 196 11.35 -6.24 20.72
N THR A 197 10.79 -6.12 21.91
CA THR A 197 11.51 -5.81 23.13
C THR A 197 12.67 -6.78 23.34
N ARG A 198 13.66 -6.40 24.16
CA ARG A 198 14.77 -7.30 24.56
C ARG A 198 14.26 -8.66 25.06
N ARG A 199 13.12 -8.66 25.76
CA ARG A 199 12.46 -9.87 26.25
C ARG A 199 11.87 -10.73 25.13
N GLU A 200 11.27 -10.13 24.11
CA GLU A 200 10.72 -10.87 22.97
C GLU A 200 11.84 -11.48 22.11
N ILE A 201 12.98 -10.78 21.97
CA ILE A 201 14.19 -11.33 21.34
C ILE A 201 14.73 -12.51 22.14
N GLU A 202 14.78 -12.41 23.47
CA GLU A 202 15.17 -13.52 24.34
C GLU A 202 14.21 -14.71 24.20
N ILE A 203 12.90 -14.48 24.20
CA ILE A 203 11.88 -15.52 24.04
C ILE A 203 12.02 -16.21 22.68
N LEU A 204 12.17 -15.46 21.58
CA LEU A 204 12.38 -16.04 20.25
C LEU A 204 13.69 -16.83 20.17
N GLY A 205 14.75 -16.33 20.80
CA GLY A 205 16.03 -17.03 20.92
C GLY A 205 15.94 -18.32 21.75
N LEU A 206 15.04 -18.38 22.74
CA LEU A 206 14.74 -19.61 23.47
C LEU A 206 13.92 -20.59 22.64
N TRP A 207 12.90 -20.11 21.93
CA TRP A 207 12.10 -20.94 21.00
C TRP A 207 12.96 -21.56 19.89
N GLN A 208 13.85 -20.79 19.29
CA GLN A 208 14.77 -21.30 18.26
C GLN A 208 15.70 -22.38 18.81
N ARG A 209 16.18 -22.23 20.05
CA ARG A 209 17.01 -23.25 20.72
C ARG A 209 16.23 -24.52 21.04
N VAL A 210 15.01 -24.38 21.55
CA VAL A 210 14.11 -25.53 21.83
C VAL A 210 13.75 -26.26 20.53
N TRP A 211 13.48 -25.52 19.45
CA TRP A 211 13.16 -26.09 18.14
C TRP A 211 14.34 -26.86 17.56
N ARG A 212 15.56 -26.30 17.63
CA ARG A 212 16.79 -27.02 17.23
C ARG A 212 17.04 -28.26 18.09
N ALA A 213 16.84 -28.16 19.40
CA ALA A 213 17.01 -29.29 20.31
C ALA A 213 15.97 -30.42 20.09
N ARG A 214 14.74 -30.08 19.64
CA ARG A 214 13.69 -31.04 19.28
C ARG A 214 13.87 -31.62 17.88
N GLY A 215 14.37 -30.84 16.92
CA GLY A 215 14.68 -31.30 15.56
C GLY A 215 15.84 -32.32 15.50
N SER A 216 16.70 -32.36 16.52
CA SER A 216 17.76 -33.37 16.66
C SER A 216 17.32 -34.66 17.37
N ARG A 217 16.03 -34.80 17.74
CA ARG A 217 15.47 -36.01 18.40
C ARG A 217 14.22 -36.54 17.69
N MET A 218 14.27 -36.66 16.36
CA MET A 218 13.36 -37.55 15.63
C MET A 218 14.17 -38.48 14.72
N SER A 219 14.79 -39.47 15.34
CA SER A 219 15.08 -40.75 14.72
C SER A 219 14.78 -41.85 15.75
N TYR A 220 14.00 -42.84 15.32
CA TYR A 220 13.57 -44.05 16.04
C TYR A 220 12.47 -43.88 17.11
N LEU A 221 11.24 -44.21 16.73
CA LEU A 221 10.65 -45.53 17.02
C LEU A 221 9.23 -45.61 16.44
N SER A 222 9.08 -46.51 15.48
CA SER A 222 7.86 -47.26 15.23
C SER A 222 7.43 -48.02 16.48
N VAL A 223 6.15 -48.42 16.50
CA VAL A 223 5.52 -49.54 17.25
C VAL A 223 4.45 -49.13 18.28
N LEU A 224 3.23 -49.46 17.85
CA LEU A 224 2.04 -49.97 18.57
C LEU A 224 1.04 -49.03 19.28
N ILE A 225 -0.15 -49.12 18.69
CA ILE A 225 -1.53 -48.80 19.08
C ILE A 225 -1.91 -49.66 20.32
N PRO A 226 -2.90 -49.24 21.14
CA PRO A 226 -4.30 -49.59 20.86
C PRO A 226 -5.22 -48.37 20.62
#